data_AF-A0AAV7CLZ6-F1
#
_entry.id   AF-A0AAV7CLZ6-F1
#
_cell.length_a   1.000
_cell.length_b   1.000
_cell.length_c   1.000
_cell.angle_alpha   90.00
_cell.angle_beta   90.00
_cell.angle_gamma   90.00
#
_symmetry.space_group_name_H-M   'P 1'
#
loop_
_entity.id
_entity.type
_entity.pdbx_description
1 polymer ?
#
loop_
_entity_poly.entity_id
_entity_poly.type
_entity_poly.pdbx_seq_one_letter_code
_entity_poly.pdbx_strand_id
1 'polypeptide(L)'
;MAEAVLIDMFSEEVTSHHYCIKQFLDAAMNIVLKKSDATSSIYIMYCQTFGCDNNDARGLFLHAIRSFQGLKKRIELISTAGVAATLYNVKQKLDESNISRVQIILPKSRTCLMKAFIDRLFTQVYTFEYVLLELNYAQPENSSQSSNVEQAITEKQLELVECDIQIFLGTLPARGELTILKSPLIPESLFNHGFTTRCGGVSCIPELSSLNLYSSNIRKDSPAVVAENLRRLSVAVGFSSKSFYLVKAAHASDVWIMGQKEPDSYDGIVTNQKGVTVAAPGADCIPLLFSDPVKKAYGAAHSGWKGTLLGVSMATVNAMVSEYGSDVKDILVVLGPSVGPCCFTLTQEEAKAFYDIDPQCVRQYESPNPYVDFRRATRLVVEYY
;
A
#
# COMPACT_ATOMS: atom_id res chain seq x y z
N MET A 1 20.44 9.80 -13.91
CA MET A 1 20.96 8.46 -14.22
C MET A 1 20.29 7.48 -13.26
N ALA A 2 20.21 6.19 -13.62
CA ALA A 2 19.62 5.19 -12.72
C ALA A 2 20.51 5.00 -11.47
N GLU A 3 19.88 4.93 -10.32
CA GLU A 3 20.53 4.73 -9.01
C GLU A 3 20.73 3.23 -8.72
N ALA A 4 19.85 2.38 -9.26
CA ALA A 4 20.00 0.94 -9.24
C ALA A 4 19.73 0.30 -10.60
N VAL A 5 20.37 -0.85 -10.85
CA VAL A 5 20.14 -1.69 -12.03
C VAL A 5 19.69 -3.08 -11.59
N LEU A 6 18.54 -3.53 -12.08
CA LEU A 6 18.03 -4.88 -11.90
C LEU A 6 18.29 -5.69 -13.18
N ILE A 7 18.85 -6.88 -13.05
CA ILE A 7 19.09 -7.81 -14.16
C ILE A 7 18.19 -9.04 -13.95
N ASP A 8 17.21 -9.21 -14.82
CA ASP A 8 16.22 -10.30 -14.78
C ASP A 8 16.77 -11.57 -15.46
N MET A 9 17.06 -12.59 -14.66
CA MET A 9 17.51 -13.92 -15.11
C MET A 9 16.42 -14.99 -14.95
N PHE A 10 15.14 -14.63 -14.84
CA PHE A 10 14.04 -15.60 -14.65
C PHE A 10 13.56 -16.28 -15.95
N SER A 11 14.17 -16.01 -17.12
CA SER A 11 13.77 -16.66 -18.38
C SER A 11 14.39 -18.05 -18.50
N GLU A 12 13.57 -19.07 -18.75
CA GLU A 12 14.04 -20.43 -19.09
C GLU A 12 15.03 -20.41 -20.26
N GLU A 13 14.81 -19.53 -21.25
CA GLU A 13 15.69 -19.37 -22.41
C GLU A 13 17.10 -18.94 -21.96
N VAL A 14 17.18 -18.00 -21.01
CA VAL A 14 18.45 -17.49 -20.45
C VAL A 14 19.12 -18.55 -19.59
N THR A 15 18.31 -19.32 -18.85
CA THR A 15 18.77 -20.25 -17.82
C THR A 15 18.99 -21.67 -18.32
N SER A 16 18.65 -21.96 -19.59
CA SER A 16 18.71 -23.31 -20.17
C SER A 16 20.12 -23.90 -20.26
N HIS A 17 21.14 -23.07 -20.54
CA HIS A 17 22.52 -23.51 -20.73
C HIS A 17 23.52 -22.50 -20.17
N HIS A 18 24.68 -22.98 -19.69
CA HIS A 18 25.77 -22.12 -19.18
C HIS A 18 26.22 -21.04 -20.19
N TYR A 19 26.23 -21.38 -21.49
CA TYR A 19 26.55 -20.43 -22.55
C TYR A 19 25.55 -19.26 -22.62
N CYS A 20 24.26 -19.54 -22.48
CA CYS A 20 23.18 -18.54 -22.53
C CYS A 20 23.24 -17.58 -21.32
N ILE A 21 23.52 -18.11 -20.12
CA ILE A 21 23.72 -17.31 -18.91
C ILE A 21 24.87 -16.32 -19.10
N LYS A 22 26.03 -16.82 -19.57
CA LYS A 22 27.21 -15.97 -19.78
C LYS A 22 26.96 -14.91 -20.84
N GLN A 23 26.38 -15.27 -21.99
CA GLN A 23 26.10 -14.35 -23.08
C GLN A 23 25.16 -13.21 -22.65
N PHE A 24 24.09 -13.54 -21.91
CA PHE A 24 23.15 -12.53 -21.42
C PHE A 24 23.79 -11.62 -20.39
N LEU A 25 24.53 -12.17 -19.42
CA LEU A 25 25.22 -11.36 -18.41
C LEU A 25 26.29 -10.47 -19.04
N ASP A 26 27.06 -10.96 -20.01
CA ASP A 26 28.05 -10.15 -20.71
C ASP A 26 27.38 -8.97 -21.43
N ALA A 27 26.25 -9.21 -22.10
CA ALA A 27 25.47 -8.14 -22.74
C ALA A 27 24.93 -7.13 -21.71
N ALA A 28 24.30 -7.60 -20.63
CA ALA A 28 23.75 -6.77 -19.58
C ALA A 28 24.85 -5.93 -18.89
N MET A 29 25.97 -6.54 -18.52
CA MET A 29 27.07 -5.88 -17.83
C MET A 29 27.79 -4.85 -18.72
N ASN A 30 27.89 -5.10 -20.02
CA ASN A 30 28.39 -4.09 -20.97
C ASN A 30 27.47 -2.86 -21.05
N ILE A 31 26.15 -3.04 -20.91
CA ILE A 31 25.20 -1.92 -20.83
C ILE A 31 25.41 -1.16 -19.53
N VAL A 32 25.51 -1.87 -18.40
CA VAL A 32 25.79 -1.27 -17.08
C VAL A 32 27.06 -0.40 -17.16
N LEU A 33 28.16 -0.91 -17.71
CA LEU A 33 29.41 -0.16 -17.87
C LEU A 33 29.28 1.12 -18.72
N LYS A 34 28.36 1.13 -19.70
CA LYS A 34 28.19 2.27 -20.61
C LYS A 34 27.17 3.31 -20.14
N LYS A 35 26.15 2.87 -19.40
CA LYS A 35 24.93 3.69 -19.14
C LYS A 35 24.62 3.92 -17.67
N SER A 36 25.19 3.14 -16.75
CA SER A 36 24.93 3.31 -15.32
C SER A 36 25.95 4.25 -14.67
N ASP A 37 25.55 4.87 -13.56
CA ASP A 37 26.46 5.65 -12.73
C ASP A 37 27.53 4.70 -12.14
N ALA A 38 28.75 5.21 -11.93
CA ALA A 38 29.81 4.47 -11.26
C ALA A 38 29.41 4.06 -9.82
N THR A 39 28.38 4.69 -9.25
CA THR A 39 27.86 4.42 -7.92
C THR A 39 26.63 3.52 -7.87
N SER A 40 26.01 3.18 -9.02
CA SER A 40 24.74 2.41 -9.03
C SER A 40 24.89 1.03 -8.39
N SER A 41 23.94 0.64 -7.55
CA SER A 41 23.81 -0.73 -7.03
C SER A 41 23.27 -1.67 -8.12
N ILE A 42 23.80 -2.88 -8.23
CA ILE A 42 23.45 -3.83 -9.28
C ILE A 42 22.88 -5.09 -8.63
N TYR A 43 21.64 -5.43 -8.96
CA TYR A 43 20.95 -6.59 -8.43
C TYR A 43 20.70 -7.61 -9.54
N ILE A 44 21.30 -8.79 -9.44
CA ILE A 44 21.06 -9.89 -10.37
C ILE A 44 20.02 -10.83 -9.74
N MET A 45 18.86 -10.93 -10.38
CA MET A 45 17.68 -11.64 -9.87
C MET A 45 17.50 -12.99 -10.57
N TYR A 46 17.41 -14.08 -9.81
CA TYR A 46 17.19 -15.43 -10.35
C TYR A 46 16.39 -16.34 -9.38
N CYS A 47 15.67 -17.34 -9.90
CA CYS A 47 14.89 -18.28 -9.08
C CYS A 47 15.77 -19.37 -8.45
N GLN A 48 15.40 -19.98 -7.32
CA GLN A 48 16.12 -21.12 -6.74
C GLN A 48 15.72 -22.48 -7.33
N THR A 49 14.59 -22.59 -8.03
CA THR A 49 14.05 -23.87 -8.55
C THR A 49 14.80 -24.45 -9.75
N PHE A 50 16.08 -24.08 -9.93
CA PHE A 50 16.95 -24.78 -10.86
C PHE A 50 17.06 -26.24 -10.40
N GLY A 51 16.87 -27.20 -11.30
CA GLY A 51 17.10 -28.63 -11.04
C GLY A 51 18.56 -29.01 -10.78
N CYS A 52 19.39 -28.07 -10.32
CA CYS A 52 20.76 -28.25 -9.88
C CYS A 52 20.80 -27.90 -8.39
N ASP A 53 21.52 -28.69 -7.59
CA ASP A 53 21.79 -28.35 -6.19
C ASP A 53 22.14 -26.86 -6.06
N ASN A 54 21.58 -26.17 -5.05
CA ASN A 54 21.68 -24.71 -4.85
C ASN A 54 23.10 -24.10 -5.03
N ASN A 55 24.14 -24.90 -4.88
CA ASN A 55 25.54 -24.50 -5.07
C ASN A 55 25.96 -24.35 -6.55
N ASP A 56 25.36 -25.09 -7.48
CA ASP A 56 25.77 -25.11 -8.89
C ASP A 56 25.29 -23.86 -9.64
N ALA A 57 23.99 -23.51 -9.56
CA ALA A 57 23.47 -22.33 -10.26
C ALA A 57 24.15 -21.03 -9.80
N ARG A 58 24.27 -20.84 -8.48
CA ARG A 58 25.01 -19.71 -7.90
C ARG A 58 26.49 -19.73 -8.31
N GLY A 59 27.11 -20.90 -8.38
CA GLY A 59 28.48 -21.09 -8.88
C GLY A 59 28.65 -20.62 -10.33
N LEU A 60 27.69 -20.95 -11.20
CA LEU A 60 27.67 -20.52 -12.61
C LEU A 60 27.53 -19.01 -12.75
N PHE A 61 26.60 -18.38 -12.01
CA PHE A 61 26.46 -16.92 -11.98
C PHE A 61 27.74 -16.25 -11.46
N LEU A 62 28.29 -16.74 -10.35
CA LEU A 62 29.54 -16.25 -9.78
C LEU A 62 30.71 -16.41 -10.75
N HIS A 63 30.76 -17.49 -11.53
CA HIS A 63 31.78 -17.71 -12.54
C HIS A 63 31.63 -16.72 -13.70
N ALA A 64 30.41 -16.55 -14.24
CA ALA A 64 30.13 -15.61 -15.32
C ALA A 64 30.50 -14.16 -14.94
N ILE A 65 30.22 -13.74 -13.70
CA ILE A 65 30.57 -12.38 -13.25
C ILE A 65 32.05 -12.19 -12.91
N ARG A 66 32.90 -13.24 -12.87
CA ARG A 66 34.34 -13.10 -12.54
C ARG A 66 35.06 -12.13 -13.47
N SER A 67 34.63 -12.05 -14.72
CA SER A 67 35.19 -11.16 -15.74
C SER A 67 34.97 -9.67 -15.43
N PHE A 68 34.06 -9.32 -14.50
CA PHE A 68 33.68 -7.95 -14.16
C PHE A 68 34.23 -7.50 -12.79
N GLN A 69 35.53 -7.71 -12.55
CA GLN A 69 36.16 -7.45 -11.25
C GLN A 69 35.93 -6.02 -10.71
N GLY A 70 35.88 -5.00 -11.58
CA GLY A 70 35.61 -3.60 -11.19
C GLY A 70 34.19 -3.31 -10.71
N LEU A 71 33.23 -4.19 -11.01
CA LEU A 71 31.83 -4.08 -10.59
C LEU A 71 31.51 -4.94 -9.37
N LYS A 72 32.42 -5.84 -8.97
CA LYS A 72 32.16 -6.91 -8.02
C LYS A 72 31.69 -6.45 -6.64
N LYS A 73 32.09 -5.26 -6.20
CA LYS A 73 31.65 -4.65 -4.93
C LYS A 73 30.22 -4.05 -5.01
N ARG A 74 29.69 -3.86 -6.21
CA ARG A 74 28.37 -3.27 -6.49
C ARG A 74 27.30 -4.30 -6.85
N ILE A 75 27.71 -5.54 -7.13
CA ILE A 75 26.81 -6.62 -7.55
C ILE A 75 26.33 -7.39 -6.32
N GLU A 76 25.02 -7.45 -6.16
CA GLU A 76 24.35 -8.35 -5.24
C GLU A 76 23.51 -9.38 -6.01
N LEU A 77 23.64 -10.64 -5.62
CA LEU A 77 22.87 -11.76 -6.15
C LEU A 77 21.64 -11.97 -5.26
N ILE A 78 20.45 -11.81 -5.81
CA ILE A 78 19.19 -12.01 -5.08
C ILE A 78 18.48 -13.22 -5.66
N SER A 79 18.21 -14.19 -4.81
CA SER A 79 17.51 -15.41 -5.19
C SER A 79 16.59 -15.89 -4.10
N THR A 80 15.35 -16.14 -4.50
CA THR A 80 14.29 -16.65 -3.64
C THR A 80 13.46 -17.69 -4.41
N ALA A 81 12.43 -18.25 -3.77
CA ALA A 81 11.57 -19.28 -4.36
C ALA A 81 10.66 -18.79 -5.50
N GLY A 82 10.55 -17.47 -5.74
CA GLY A 82 9.62 -16.92 -6.74
C GLY A 82 9.95 -15.49 -7.18
N VAL A 83 9.22 -14.99 -8.20
CA VAL A 83 9.44 -13.65 -8.75
C VAL A 83 8.92 -12.59 -7.78
N ALA A 84 7.73 -12.78 -7.19
CA ALA A 84 7.17 -11.88 -6.19
C ALA A 84 8.12 -11.69 -4.99
N ALA A 85 8.62 -12.81 -4.44
CA ALA A 85 9.54 -12.81 -3.31
C ALA A 85 10.86 -12.07 -3.62
N THR A 86 11.39 -12.26 -4.83
CA THR A 86 12.63 -11.63 -5.27
C THR A 86 12.45 -10.13 -5.46
N LEU A 87 11.38 -9.71 -6.14
CA LEU A 87 11.08 -8.30 -6.37
C LEU A 87 10.73 -7.57 -5.07
N TYR A 88 10.05 -8.23 -4.14
CA TYR A 88 9.82 -7.67 -2.81
C TYR A 88 11.13 -7.49 -2.02
N ASN A 89 12.04 -8.47 -2.07
CA ASN A 89 13.35 -8.32 -1.43
C ASN A 89 14.16 -7.16 -2.03
N VAL A 90 14.16 -7.04 -3.37
CA VAL A 90 14.75 -5.90 -4.08
C VAL A 90 14.12 -4.60 -3.59
N LYS A 91 12.78 -4.52 -3.54
CA LYS A 91 12.07 -3.33 -3.05
C LYS A 91 12.54 -2.90 -1.67
N GLN A 92 12.69 -3.84 -0.74
CA GLN A 92 13.17 -3.55 0.61
C GLN A 92 14.58 -2.92 0.60
N LYS A 93 15.48 -3.45 -0.23
CA LYS A 93 16.84 -2.90 -0.39
C LYS A 93 16.86 -1.51 -1.00
N LEU A 94 15.99 -1.28 -2.00
CA LEU A 94 15.82 0.05 -2.59
C LEU A 94 15.28 1.04 -1.55
N ASP A 95 14.33 0.63 -0.73
CA ASP A 95 13.77 1.45 0.35
C ASP A 95 14.80 1.80 1.43
N GLU A 96 15.58 0.82 1.88
CA GLU A 96 16.68 1.00 2.85
C GLU A 96 17.76 1.95 2.33
N SER A 97 18.00 1.94 1.03
CA SER A 97 19.00 2.80 0.37
C SER A 97 18.42 4.12 -0.13
N ASN A 98 17.12 4.37 0.09
CA ASN A 98 16.35 5.49 -0.45
C ASN A 98 16.50 5.68 -1.98
N ILE A 99 16.55 4.57 -2.71
CA ILE A 99 16.65 4.55 -4.17
C ILE A 99 15.25 4.50 -4.78
N SER A 100 15.02 5.33 -5.79
CA SER A 100 13.74 5.41 -6.51
C SER A 100 13.88 5.27 -8.02
N ARG A 101 15.08 5.51 -8.57
CA ARG A 101 15.31 5.45 -10.03
C ARG A 101 15.99 4.16 -10.42
N VAL A 102 15.25 3.28 -11.07
CA VAL A 102 15.67 1.90 -11.32
C VAL A 102 15.70 1.62 -12.82
N GLN A 103 16.80 1.05 -13.30
CA GLN A 103 16.87 0.47 -14.66
C GLN A 103 16.66 -1.04 -14.56
N ILE A 104 15.83 -1.62 -15.43
CA ILE A 104 15.61 -3.06 -15.51
C ILE A 104 16.14 -3.56 -16.84
N ILE A 105 17.13 -4.44 -16.81
CA ILE A 105 17.65 -5.17 -17.96
C ILE A 105 17.00 -6.55 -17.97
N LEU A 106 16.27 -6.87 -19.04
CA LEU A 106 15.48 -8.09 -19.13
C LEU A 106 15.35 -8.60 -20.58
N PRO A 107 15.08 -9.90 -20.78
CA PRO A 107 14.70 -10.42 -22.09
C PRO A 107 13.41 -9.77 -22.59
N LYS A 108 13.33 -9.46 -23.89
CA LYS A 108 12.14 -8.86 -24.52
C LYS A 108 10.86 -9.64 -24.21
N SER A 109 10.93 -10.98 -24.19
CA SER A 109 9.83 -11.91 -23.90
C SER A 109 9.26 -11.76 -22.48
N ARG A 110 10.01 -11.20 -21.51
CA ARG A 110 9.59 -11.06 -20.11
C ARG A 110 9.00 -9.69 -19.77
N THR A 111 9.03 -8.75 -20.69
CA THR A 111 8.66 -7.34 -20.45
C THR A 111 7.28 -7.19 -19.82
N CYS A 112 6.25 -7.81 -20.41
CA CYS A 112 4.88 -7.67 -19.94
C CYS A 112 4.65 -8.34 -18.57
N LEU A 113 5.29 -9.48 -18.33
CA LEU A 113 5.24 -10.16 -17.03
C LEU A 113 5.91 -9.33 -15.94
N MET A 114 7.10 -8.78 -16.21
CA MET A 114 7.82 -7.90 -15.28
C MET A 114 6.99 -6.66 -14.94
N LYS A 115 6.42 -5.97 -15.94
CA LYS A 115 5.53 -4.82 -15.72
C LYS A 115 4.37 -5.18 -14.80
N ALA A 116 3.71 -6.32 -15.02
CA ALA A 116 2.59 -6.76 -14.18
C ALA A 116 2.95 -6.97 -12.70
N PHE A 117 4.16 -7.46 -12.40
CA PHE A 117 4.67 -7.52 -11.03
C PHE A 117 5.02 -6.14 -10.48
N ILE A 118 5.72 -5.32 -11.27
CA ILE A 118 6.14 -3.96 -10.86
C ILE A 118 4.91 -3.12 -10.49
N ASP A 119 3.87 -3.13 -11.32
CA ASP A 119 2.64 -2.36 -11.12
C ASP A 119 1.88 -2.74 -9.83
N ARG A 120 2.12 -3.93 -9.29
CA ARG A 120 1.47 -4.44 -8.06
C ARG A 120 2.34 -4.34 -6.81
N LEU A 121 3.65 -4.49 -6.96
CA LEU A 121 4.60 -4.49 -5.85
C LEU A 121 5.23 -3.12 -5.59
N PHE A 122 5.20 -2.22 -6.56
CA PHE A 122 5.77 -0.87 -6.46
C PHE A 122 4.68 0.19 -6.68
N THR A 123 5.03 1.43 -6.37
CA THR A 123 4.18 2.62 -6.58
C THR A 123 4.89 3.64 -7.46
N GLN A 124 4.25 4.77 -7.75
CA GLN A 124 4.83 5.83 -8.58
C GLN A 124 5.97 6.60 -7.88
N VAL A 125 6.25 6.28 -6.61
CA VAL A 125 7.49 6.72 -5.94
C VAL A 125 8.73 6.22 -6.71
N TYR A 126 8.62 5.08 -7.40
CA TYR A 126 9.71 4.52 -8.20
C TYR A 126 9.53 4.84 -9.68
N THR A 127 10.64 5.10 -10.36
CA THR A 127 10.69 5.25 -11.82
C THR A 127 11.48 4.10 -12.42
N PHE A 128 10.90 3.42 -13.40
CA PHE A 128 11.52 2.27 -14.07
C PHE A 128 11.87 2.57 -15.53
N GLU A 129 13.12 2.37 -15.90
CA GLU A 129 13.61 2.38 -17.27
C GLU A 129 13.87 0.94 -17.74
N TYR A 130 13.22 0.49 -18.81
CA TYR A 130 13.38 -0.87 -19.31
C TYR A 130 14.40 -0.92 -20.45
N VAL A 131 15.37 -1.83 -20.34
CA VAL A 131 16.36 -2.11 -21.37
C VAL A 131 16.22 -3.56 -21.82
N LEU A 132 15.71 -3.73 -23.04
CA LEU A 132 15.37 -5.04 -23.59
C LEU A 132 16.59 -5.66 -24.26
N LEU A 133 16.88 -6.91 -23.94
CA LEU A 133 17.87 -7.73 -24.62
C LEU A 133 17.19 -8.74 -25.54
N GLU A 134 17.61 -8.78 -26.80
CA GLU A 134 17.27 -9.83 -27.76
C GLU A 134 18.38 -10.89 -27.71
N LEU A 135 18.00 -12.12 -27.38
CA LEU A 135 18.91 -13.26 -27.39
C LEU A 135 18.80 -13.94 -28.74
N ASN A 136 19.80 -13.74 -29.58
CA ASN A 136 19.95 -14.52 -30.81
C ASN A 136 20.47 -15.90 -30.44
N TYR A 137 19.56 -16.82 -30.10
CA TYR A 137 19.87 -18.24 -30.07
C TYR A 137 20.12 -18.67 -31.50
N ALA A 138 21.36 -19.01 -31.85
CA ALA A 138 21.66 -19.63 -33.13
C ALA A 138 20.97 -21.00 -33.19
N GLN A 139 19.75 -21.04 -33.74
CA GLN A 139 19.17 -22.22 -34.37
C GLN A 139 19.45 -22.12 -35.88
N PRO A 140 19.67 -23.25 -36.60
CA PRO A 140 20.00 -23.23 -38.02
C PRO A 140 18.90 -22.54 -38.82
N GLU A 141 19.30 -21.78 -39.83
CA GLU A 141 18.46 -21.01 -40.74
C GLU A 141 17.22 -21.79 -41.22
N ASN A 142 16.06 -21.50 -40.63
CA ASN A 142 14.75 -21.48 -41.28
C ASN A 142 13.64 -21.22 -40.24
N SER A 143 13.36 -19.95 -39.95
CA SER A 143 12.02 -19.55 -39.54
C SER A 143 11.83 -18.06 -39.80
N SER A 144 10.82 -17.79 -40.62
CA SER A 144 10.24 -16.51 -40.99
C SER A 144 10.23 -15.45 -39.88
N GLN A 145 10.57 -14.22 -40.26
CA GLN A 145 10.42 -12.99 -39.50
C GLN A 145 9.02 -12.92 -38.84
N SER A 146 8.94 -13.20 -37.54
CA SER A 146 7.73 -12.94 -36.76
C SER A 146 7.69 -11.45 -36.42
N SER A 147 6.65 -10.79 -36.90
CA SER A 147 6.28 -9.40 -36.66
C SER A 147 6.52 -8.91 -35.23
N ASN A 148 7.07 -7.70 -35.12
CA ASN A 148 7.24 -6.87 -33.92
C ASN A 148 5.91 -6.53 -33.23
N VAL A 149 5.28 -7.49 -32.56
CA VAL A 149 4.13 -7.23 -31.69
C VAL A 149 4.59 -7.51 -30.26
N GLU A 150 4.63 -6.48 -29.41
CA GLU A 150 4.68 -6.66 -27.96
C GLU A 150 3.52 -7.59 -27.58
N GLN A 151 3.83 -8.83 -27.19
CA GLN A 151 2.80 -9.77 -26.74
C GLN A 151 2.14 -9.20 -25.49
N ALA A 152 0.86 -8.84 -25.59
CA ALA A 152 0.08 -8.44 -24.44
C ALA A 152 0.05 -9.58 -23.40
N ILE A 153 0.09 -9.22 -22.12
CA ILE A 153 -0.06 -10.21 -21.04
C ILE A 153 -1.46 -10.82 -21.12
N THR A 154 -1.53 -12.15 -21.05
CA THR A 154 -2.82 -12.86 -21.03
C THR A 154 -3.48 -12.76 -19.66
N GLU A 155 -4.81 -12.86 -19.59
CA GLU A 155 -5.57 -12.87 -18.33
C GLU A 155 -5.07 -13.98 -17.39
N LYS A 156 -4.83 -15.18 -17.90
CA LYS A 156 -4.26 -16.29 -17.15
C LYS A 156 -2.87 -15.98 -16.57
N GLN A 157 -2.00 -15.27 -17.31
CA GLN A 157 -0.70 -14.85 -16.78
C GLN A 157 -0.87 -13.81 -15.67
N LEU A 158 -1.84 -12.90 -15.81
CA LEU A 158 -2.14 -11.90 -14.79
C LEU A 158 -2.63 -12.54 -13.49
N GLU A 159 -3.53 -13.52 -13.59
CA GLU A 159 -4.00 -14.32 -12.45
C GLU A 159 -2.86 -15.03 -11.74
N LEU A 160 -1.89 -15.59 -12.49
CA LEU A 160 -0.71 -16.24 -11.91
C LEU A 160 0.20 -15.24 -11.18
N VAL A 161 0.36 -14.02 -11.70
CA VAL A 161 1.11 -12.94 -11.03
C VAL A 161 0.44 -12.56 -9.72
N GLU A 162 -0.88 -12.38 -9.73
CA GLU A 162 -1.66 -12.06 -8.53
C GLU A 162 -1.58 -13.17 -7.49
N CYS A 163 -1.67 -14.43 -7.94
CA CYS A 163 -1.53 -15.60 -7.09
C CYS A 163 -0.13 -15.69 -6.45
N ASP A 164 0.95 -15.50 -7.22
CA ASP A 164 2.34 -15.51 -6.69
C ASP A 164 2.52 -14.42 -5.63
N ILE A 165 2.08 -13.19 -5.91
CA ILE A 165 2.15 -12.07 -4.97
C ILE A 165 1.36 -12.37 -3.69
N GLN A 166 0.11 -12.84 -3.83
CA GLN A 166 -0.76 -13.11 -2.69
C GLN A 166 -0.21 -14.23 -1.80
N ILE A 167 0.25 -15.34 -2.41
CA ILE A 167 0.86 -16.46 -1.68
C ILE A 167 2.09 -15.96 -0.94
N PHE A 168 3.01 -15.27 -1.63
CA PHE A 168 4.24 -14.78 -1.02
C PHE A 168 3.97 -13.81 0.14
N LEU A 169 3.16 -12.77 -0.07
CA LEU A 169 2.84 -11.81 0.98
C LEU A 169 2.13 -12.47 2.17
N GLY A 170 1.29 -13.50 1.90
CA GLY A 170 0.68 -14.34 2.91
C GLY A 170 1.67 -15.10 3.78
N THR A 171 2.86 -15.44 3.27
CA THR A 171 3.92 -16.11 4.04
C THR A 171 4.72 -15.18 4.94
N LEU A 172 4.64 -13.85 4.73
CA LEU A 172 5.43 -12.91 5.52
C LEU A 172 5.01 -12.91 6.99
N PRO A 173 5.96 -12.87 7.94
CA PRO A 173 5.62 -12.82 9.36
C PRO A 173 4.90 -11.50 9.69
N ALA A 174 3.86 -11.58 10.52
CA ALA A 174 3.25 -10.39 11.10
C ALA A 174 4.26 -9.70 12.04
N ARG A 175 4.27 -8.37 12.06
CA ARG A 175 5.09 -7.60 13.01
C ARG A 175 4.21 -7.07 14.13
N GLY A 176 4.40 -7.62 15.33
CA GLY A 176 3.57 -7.34 16.50
C GLY A 176 2.21 -8.04 16.44
N GLU A 177 1.45 -7.90 17.52
CA GLU A 177 0.11 -8.50 17.65
C GLU A 177 -0.96 -7.59 17.04
N LEU A 178 -1.86 -8.17 16.25
CA LEU A 178 -3.01 -7.44 15.72
C LEU A 178 -3.95 -7.09 16.87
N THR A 179 -4.14 -5.80 17.14
CA THR A 179 -4.98 -5.31 18.23
C THR A 179 -6.09 -4.43 17.69
N ILE A 180 -7.32 -4.70 18.15
CA ILE A 180 -8.51 -3.90 17.83
C ILE A 180 -9.03 -3.26 19.12
N LEU A 181 -9.02 -1.94 19.16
CA LEU A 181 -9.58 -1.19 20.27
C LEU A 181 -11.09 -1.08 20.08
N LYS A 182 -11.86 -1.56 21.05
CA LYS A 182 -13.33 -1.50 21.03
C LYS A 182 -13.86 -0.49 22.04
N SER A 183 -15.01 0.07 21.72
CA SER A 183 -15.77 0.90 22.67
C SER A 183 -16.90 0.10 23.30
N PRO A 184 -17.11 0.19 24.62
CA PRO A 184 -18.23 -0.47 25.30
C PRO A 184 -19.59 0.15 24.97
N LEU A 185 -19.62 1.31 24.29
CA LEU A 185 -20.86 1.97 23.91
C LEU A 185 -21.57 1.25 22.76
N ILE A 186 -20.81 0.70 21.79
CA ILE A 186 -21.40 0.04 20.62
C ILE A 186 -21.69 -1.43 20.97
N PRO A 187 -22.94 -1.90 20.84
CA PRO A 187 -23.30 -3.26 21.23
C PRO A 187 -22.73 -4.31 20.26
N GLU A 188 -21.76 -5.09 20.74
CA GLU A 188 -21.07 -6.12 19.95
C GLU A 188 -21.98 -7.26 19.45
N SER A 189 -23.15 -7.43 20.08
CA SER A 189 -24.17 -8.37 19.61
C SER A 189 -24.83 -7.95 18.29
N LEU A 190 -24.72 -6.67 17.92
CA LEU A 190 -25.32 -6.10 16.72
C LEU A 190 -24.26 -5.63 15.71
N PHE A 191 -23.16 -5.05 16.19
CA PHE A 191 -22.14 -4.46 15.34
C PHE A 191 -20.76 -4.99 15.68
N ASN A 192 -20.04 -5.47 14.66
CA ASN A 192 -18.61 -5.72 14.78
C ASN A 192 -17.87 -4.43 14.47
N HIS A 193 -17.22 -3.83 15.47
CA HIS A 193 -16.56 -2.53 15.38
C HIS A 193 -15.17 -2.54 15.99
N GLY A 194 -14.42 -1.48 15.70
CA GLY A 194 -13.22 -1.14 16.45
C GLY A 194 -12.25 -0.25 15.68
N PHE A 195 -11.16 0.09 16.35
CA PHE A 195 -10.06 0.88 15.81
C PHE A 195 -8.80 0.04 15.81
N THR A 196 -8.21 -0.16 14.63
CA THR A 196 -6.96 -0.92 14.48
C THR A 196 -5.79 -0.14 15.08
N THR A 197 -4.86 -0.83 15.73
CA THR A 197 -3.52 -0.28 15.99
C THR A 197 -2.61 -0.52 14.78
N ARG A 198 -1.37 0.00 14.84
CA ARG A 198 -0.39 -0.17 13.76
C ARG A 198 0.24 -1.56 13.66
N CYS A 199 -0.08 -2.50 14.56
CA CYS A 199 0.59 -3.80 14.67
C CYS A 199 -0.20 -4.92 13.99
N GLY A 200 0.47 -6.02 13.64
CA GLY A 200 -0.15 -7.23 13.09
C GLY A 200 -0.15 -7.34 11.55
N GLY A 201 0.44 -6.39 10.84
CA GLY A 201 0.56 -6.43 9.37
C GLY A 201 1.96 -6.80 8.87
N VAL A 202 2.20 -6.62 7.57
CA VAL A 202 3.42 -6.99 6.84
C VAL A 202 4.19 -5.80 6.26
N SER A 203 3.66 -4.59 6.34
CA SER A 203 4.36 -3.38 5.88
C SER A 203 5.70 -3.24 6.60
N CYS A 204 6.77 -3.04 5.86
CA CYS A 204 8.13 -3.03 6.41
C CYS A 204 8.77 -1.65 6.48
N ILE A 205 8.23 -0.66 5.77
CA ILE A 205 8.71 0.72 5.78
C ILE A 205 8.48 1.30 7.18
N PRO A 206 9.50 1.88 7.86
CA PRO A 206 9.39 2.30 9.27
C PRO A 206 8.16 3.17 9.59
N GLU A 207 7.84 4.11 8.72
CA GLU A 207 6.72 5.05 8.86
C GLU A 207 5.35 4.36 8.66
N LEU A 208 5.33 3.21 7.98
CA LEU A 208 4.11 2.47 7.62
C LEU A 208 3.99 1.13 8.38
N SER A 209 5.04 0.74 9.10
CA SER A 209 5.12 -0.56 9.77
C SER A 209 4.09 -0.65 10.90
N SER A 210 3.23 -1.67 10.99
CA SER A 210 3.15 -2.87 10.14
C SER A 210 1.80 -3.10 9.49
N LEU A 211 0.70 -2.64 10.10
CA LEU A 211 -0.67 -2.78 9.60
C LEU A 211 -1.15 -1.51 8.89
N ASN A 212 -0.46 -1.11 7.83
CA ASN A 212 -0.93 -0.01 6.98
C ASN A 212 -2.12 -0.47 6.13
N LEU A 213 -3.23 0.26 6.21
CA LEU A 213 -4.48 -0.03 5.49
C LEU A 213 -4.77 0.98 4.37
N TYR A 214 -3.81 1.84 4.05
CA TYR A 214 -3.96 2.89 3.04
C TYR A 214 -2.77 2.94 2.09
N SER A 215 -3.04 2.96 0.79
CA SER A 215 -2.03 3.17 -0.25
C SER A 215 -2.43 4.35 -1.15
N SER A 216 -1.43 5.01 -1.73
CA SER A 216 -1.59 6.04 -2.73
C SER A 216 -0.34 6.08 -3.62
N ASN A 217 -0.44 6.67 -4.81
CA ASN A 217 0.66 6.72 -5.76
C ASN A 217 1.94 7.37 -5.21
N ILE A 218 1.81 8.28 -4.24
CA ILE A 218 2.92 9.01 -3.61
C ILE A 218 3.51 8.32 -2.37
N ARG A 219 2.96 7.16 -1.95
CA ARG A 219 3.43 6.40 -0.78
C ARG A 219 4.16 5.14 -1.22
N LYS A 220 5.11 4.66 -0.40
CA LYS A 220 5.97 3.52 -0.74
C LYS A 220 5.31 2.15 -0.56
N ASP A 221 4.26 2.02 0.25
CA ASP A 221 3.50 0.76 0.35
C ASP A 221 2.62 0.57 -0.87
N SER A 222 2.75 -0.59 -1.53
CA SER A 222 1.95 -0.90 -2.70
C SER A 222 0.53 -1.34 -2.33
N PRO A 223 -0.42 -1.26 -3.28
CA PRO A 223 -1.76 -1.80 -3.11
C PRO A 223 -1.77 -3.27 -2.70
N ALA A 224 -0.82 -4.08 -3.17
CA ALA A 224 -0.73 -5.50 -2.80
C ALA A 224 -0.40 -5.72 -1.31
N VAL A 225 0.54 -4.93 -0.76
CA VAL A 225 0.90 -4.99 0.66
C VAL A 225 -0.28 -4.57 1.55
N VAL A 226 -0.96 -3.49 1.16
CA VAL A 226 -2.15 -3.02 1.88
C VAL A 226 -3.31 -4.01 1.78
N ALA A 227 -3.49 -4.66 0.62
CA ALA A 227 -4.50 -5.71 0.46
C ALA A 227 -4.21 -6.93 1.35
N GLU A 228 -2.94 -7.31 1.54
CA GLU A 228 -2.57 -8.38 2.48
C GLU A 228 -2.85 -7.98 3.94
N ASN A 229 -2.53 -6.73 4.33
CA ASN A 229 -2.88 -6.22 5.66
C ASN A 229 -4.40 -6.24 5.90
N LEU A 230 -5.18 -5.81 4.90
CA LEU A 230 -6.64 -5.86 4.96
C LEU A 230 -7.15 -7.31 5.04
N ARG A 231 -6.55 -8.24 4.30
CA ARG A 231 -6.90 -9.66 4.36
C ARG A 231 -6.67 -10.20 5.78
N ARG A 232 -5.52 -9.93 6.39
CA ARG A 232 -5.20 -10.36 7.77
C ARG A 232 -6.21 -9.80 8.77
N LEU A 233 -6.51 -8.51 8.66
CA LEU A 233 -7.52 -7.85 9.48
C LEU A 233 -8.90 -8.50 9.29
N SER A 234 -9.30 -8.77 8.04
CA SER A 234 -10.59 -9.35 7.71
C SER A 234 -10.77 -10.75 8.30
N VAL A 235 -9.72 -11.57 8.29
CA VAL A 235 -9.72 -12.91 8.90
C VAL A 235 -9.76 -12.82 10.42
N ALA A 236 -8.98 -11.91 11.03
CA ALA A 236 -8.93 -11.77 12.48
C ALA A 236 -10.25 -11.24 13.08
N VAL A 237 -10.93 -10.34 12.35
CA VAL A 237 -12.15 -9.68 12.83
C VAL A 237 -13.42 -10.40 12.35
N GLY A 238 -13.35 -11.14 11.25
CA GLY A 238 -14.50 -11.88 10.70
C GLY A 238 -15.37 -11.03 9.77
N PHE A 239 -14.77 -10.31 8.81
CA PHE A 239 -15.48 -9.62 7.74
C PHE A 239 -14.94 -9.98 6.35
N SER A 240 -15.68 -9.63 5.30
CA SER A 240 -15.25 -9.82 3.91
C SER A 240 -14.45 -8.61 3.42
N SER A 241 -13.18 -8.81 3.03
CA SER A 241 -12.38 -7.75 2.40
C SER A 241 -12.97 -7.25 1.07
N LYS A 242 -13.83 -8.05 0.40
CA LYS A 242 -14.54 -7.65 -0.83
C LYS A 242 -15.69 -6.67 -0.58
N SER A 243 -16.16 -6.57 0.66
CA SER A 243 -17.24 -5.68 1.09
C SER A 243 -16.74 -4.67 2.12
N PHE A 244 -15.48 -4.25 1.95
CA PHE A 244 -14.82 -3.23 2.76
C PHE A 244 -14.78 -1.90 2.00
N TYR A 245 -15.33 -0.85 2.58
CA TYR A 245 -15.39 0.48 1.99
C TYR A 245 -14.70 1.48 2.91
N LEU A 246 -13.68 2.15 2.38
CA LEU A 246 -12.92 3.16 3.09
C LEU A 246 -13.35 4.55 2.62
N VAL A 247 -13.61 5.45 3.57
CA VAL A 247 -13.82 6.87 3.30
C VAL A 247 -12.66 7.46 2.49
N LYS A 248 -12.98 8.30 1.50
CA LYS A 248 -11.99 8.96 0.62
C LYS A 248 -11.18 10.06 1.31
N ALA A 249 -11.72 10.64 2.39
CA ALA A 249 -11.06 11.56 3.32
C ALA A 249 -10.53 12.84 2.65
N ALA A 250 -11.42 13.57 1.97
CA ALA A 250 -11.10 14.84 1.31
C ALA A 250 -10.97 16.04 2.27
N HIS A 251 -11.09 15.80 3.58
CA HIS A 251 -11.08 16.81 4.63
C HIS A 251 -12.25 17.82 4.49
N ALA A 252 -13.37 17.36 3.95
CA ALA A 252 -14.64 18.06 3.80
C ALA A 252 -15.69 17.50 4.78
N SER A 253 -16.97 17.59 4.43
CA SER A 253 -18.08 17.10 5.28
C SER A 253 -19.12 16.25 4.54
N ASP A 254 -18.89 15.93 3.25
CA ASP A 254 -19.83 15.13 2.45
C ASP A 254 -19.92 13.68 2.95
N VAL A 255 -21.11 13.11 2.89
CA VAL A 255 -21.39 11.74 3.38
C VAL A 255 -22.00 10.92 2.25
N TRP A 256 -21.37 9.79 1.93
CA TRP A 256 -21.93 8.84 0.99
C TRP A 256 -22.94 7.91 1.68
N ILE A 257 -24.15 7.90 1.16
CA ILE A 257 -25.20 6.96 1.55
C ILE A 257 -25.07 5.71 0.68
N MET A 258 -24.75 4.59 1.31
CA MET A 258 -24.51 3.33 0.59
C MET A 258 -25.77 2.83 -0.12
N GLY A 259 -25.62 2.50 -1.41
CA GLY A 259 -26.73 2.17 -2.31
C GLY A 259 -27.06 3.29 -3.29
N GLN A 260 -26.60 4.51 -3.02
CA GLN A 260 -26.59 5.61 -3.99
C GLN A 260 -25.29 5.59 -4.81
N LYS A 261 -25.26 6.34 -5.93
CA LYS A 261 -24.06 6.50 -6.75
C LYS A 261 -22.93 7.07 -5.88
N GLU A 262 -21.80 6.36 -5.83
CA GLU A 262 -20.64 6.79 -5.06
C GLU A 262 -20.10 8.13 -5.58
N PRO A 263 -19.98 9.17 -4.73
CA PRO A 263 -19.38 10.44 -5.11
C PRO A 263 -17.88 10.32 -5.32
N ASP A 264 -17.27 11.25 -6.07
CA ASP A 264 -15.82 11.28 -6.27
C ASP A 264 -15.04 11.57 -4.97
N SER A 265 -15.69 12.24 -4.01
CA SER A 265 -15.11 12.70 -2.75
C SER A 265 -16.15 12.66 -1.63
N TYR A 266 -15.76 12.19 -0.45
CA TYR A 266 -16.58 12.20 0.77
C TYR A 266 -15.73 11.88 1.99
N ASP A 267 -16.21 12.30 3.15
CA ASP A 267 -15.56 12.15 4.46
C ASP A 267 -16.40 11.30 5.43
N GLY A 268 -17.62 10.89 5.05
CA GLY A 268 -18.41 9.91 5.79
C GLY A 268 -19.05 8.85 4.89
N ILE A 269 -19.33 7.67 5.44
CA ILE A 269 -20.17 6.64 4.82
C ILE A 269 -21.22 6.21 5.84
N VAL A 270 -22.47 6.05 5.41
CA VAL A 270 -23.55 5.46 6.23
C VAL A 270 -24.25 4.31 5.49
N THR A 271 -24.65 3.28 6.22
CA THR A 271 -25.34 2.09 5.68
C THR A 271 -26.17 1.38 6.75
N ASN A 272 -27.18 0.62 6.32
CA ASN A 272 -27.87 -0.39 7.14
C ASN A 272 -27.74 -1.81 6.55
N GLN A 273 -26.88 -1.98 5.52
CA GLN A 273 -26.71 -3.23 4.81
C GLN A 273 -25.83 -4.20 5.61
N LYS A 274 -26.34 -5.41 5.87
CA LYS A 274 -25.56 -6.44 6.58
C LYS A 274 -24.42 -6.97 5.71
N GLY A 275 -23.33 -7.40 6.38
CA GLY A 275 -22.17 -7.99 5.71
C GLY A 275 -21.24 -6.97 5.05
N VAL A 276 -21.51 -5.67 5.20
CA VAL A 276 -20.66 -4.60 4.70
C VAL A 276 -19.85 -3.98 5.84
N THR A 277 -18.56 -3.73 5.60
CA THR A 277 -17.67 -3.03 6.53
C THR A 277 -17.38 -1.64 5.97
N VAL A 278 -17.70 -0.60 6.75
CA VAL A 278 -17.33 0.79 6.43
C VAL A 278 -16.24 1.25 7.39
N ALA A 279 -15.26 2.00 6.90
CA ALA A 279 -14.12 2.45 7.67
C ALA A 279 -13.73 3.88 7.30
N ALA A 280 -13.10 4.58 8.25
CA ALA A 280 -12.49 5.88 8.01
C ALA A 280 -10.99 5.81 8.34
N PRO A 281 -10.11 6.38 7.50
CA PRO A 281 -8.68 6.40 7.80
C PRO A 281 -8.38 7.36 8.95
N GLY A 282 -7.44 6.94 9.82
CA GLY A 282 -6.97 7.73 10.95
C GLY A 282 -5.45 7.61 11.11
N ALA A 283 -4.78 8.76 11.05
CA ALA A 283 -3.43 8.99 11.51
C ALA A 283 -3.40 10.47 11.90
N ASP A 284 -3.48 10.74 13.20
CA ASP A 284 -3.76 12.05 13.81
C ASP A 284 -5.21 12.56 13.70
N CYS A 285 -5.85 12.54 12.53
CA CYS A 285 -7.28 12.90 12.42
C CYS A 285 -8.19 11.91 13.20
N ILE A 286 -9.39 12.33 13.57
CA ILE A 286 -10.32 11.50 14.37
C ILE A 286 -11.12 10.57 13.44
N PRO A 287 -10.96 9.23 13.52
CA PRO A 287 -11.93 8.32 12.97
C PRO A 287 -13.16 8.27 13.91
N LEU A 288 -14.33 8.54 13.35
CA LEU A 288 -15.61 8.49 14.04
C LEU A 288 -16.36 7.23 13.63
N LEU A 289 -16.96 6.54 14.60
CA LEU A 289 -17.91 5.46 14.35
C LEU A 289 -19.29 5.86 14.88
N PHE A 290 -20.32 5.58 14.09
CA PHE A 290 -21.72 5.86 14.39
C PHE A 290 -22.51 4.55 14.36
N SER A 291 -23.40 4.35 15.31
CA SER A 291 -24.30 3.20 15.32
C SER A 291 -25.66 3.53 15.93
N ASP A 292 -26.73 3.15 15.25
CA ASP A 292 -28.09 3.14 15.76
C ASP A 292 -28.53 1.68 15.94
N PRO A 293 -28.64 1.16 17.18
CA PRO A 293 -29.03 -0.22 17.44
C PRO A 293 -30.52 -0.50 17.16
N VAL A 294 -31.36 0.53 17.10
CA VAL A 294 -32.81 0.41 16.84
C VAL A 294 -33.05 0.23 15.35
N LYS A 295 -32.51 1.12 14.52
CA LYS A 295 -32.62 1.05 13.05
C LYS A 295 -31.59 0.13 12.40
N LYS A 296 -30.60 -0.33 13.16
CA LYS A 296 -29.47 -1.15 12.68
C LYS A 296 -28.70 -0.45 11.56
N ALA A 297 -28.64 0.88 11.63
CA ALA A 297 -27.85 1.72 10.75
C ALA A 297 -26.51 2.05 11.43
N TYR A 298 -25.48 2.23 10.64
CA TYR A 298 -24.14 2.53 11.13
C TYR A 298 -23.35 3.31 10.09
N GLY A 299 -22.27 3.93 10.53
CA GLY A 299 -21.41 4.72 9.67
C GLY A 299 -20.01 4.89 10.23
N ALA A 300 -19.13 5.35 9.35
CA ALA A 300 -17.78 5.78 9.71
C ALA A 300 -17.51 7.13 9.04
N ALA A 301 -16.83 8.03 9.75
CA ALA A 301 -16.41 9.31 9.19
C ALA A 301 -14.98 9.67 9.57
N HIS A 302 -14.29 10.35 8.66
CA HIS A 302 -12.99 10.95 8.87
C HIS A 302 -13.18 12.41 9.29
N SER A 303 -12.81 12.73 10.53
CA SER A 303 -12.89 14.09 11.06
C SER A 303 -11.50 14.66 11.32
N GLY A 304 -10.91 15.23 10.26
CA GLY A 304 -9.77 16.15 10.42
C GLY A 304 -10.21 17.48 11.03
N TRP A 305 -9.27 18.38 11.31
CA TRP A 305 -9.61 19.67 11.92
C TRP A 305 -10.55 20.51 11.02
N LYS A 306 -10.33 20.52 9.70
CA LYS A 306 -11.25 21.18 8.74
C LYS A 306 -12.63 20.51 8.72
N GLY A 307 -12.67 19.18 8.60
CA GLY A 307 -13.93 18.41 8.62
C GLY A 307 -14.73 18.60 9.91
N THR A 308 -14.04 18.78 11.04
CA THR A 308 -14.65 19.11 12.34
C THR A 308 -15.38 20.45 12.27
N LEU A 309 -14.72 21.49 11.77
CA LEU A 309 -15.32 22.82 11.62
C LEU A 309 -16.43 22.85 10.57
N LEU A 310 -16.31 22.03 9.52
CA LEU A 310 -17.34 21.85 8.48
C LEU A 310 -18.51 20.94 8.92
N GLY A 311 -18.43 20.34 10.11
CA GLY A 311 -19.52 19.56 10.70
C GLY A 311 -19.74 18.17 10.09
N VAL A 312 -18.68 17.46 9.67
CA VAL A 312 -18.80 16.10 9.11
C VAL A 312 -19.53 15.13 10.05
N SER A 313 -19.36 15.29 11.35
CA SER A 313 -20.06 14.48 12.35
C SER A 313 -21.57 14.71 12.33
N MET A 314 -22.02 15.98 12.28
CA MET A 314 -23.44 16.33 12.12
C MET A 314 -23.97 15.89 10.76
N ALA A 315 -23.20 16.05 9.69
CA ALA A 315 -23.60 15.59 8.36
C ALA A 315 -23.84 14.08 8.34
N THR A 316 -23.04 13.31 9.07
CA THR A 316 -23.19 11.85 9.20
C THR A 316 -24.46 11.49 9.98
N VAL A 317 -24.73 12.17 11.11
CA VAL A 317 -25.98 12.01 11.87
C VAL A 317 -27.20 12.36 11.00
N ASN A 318 -27.17 13.51 10.32
CA ASN A 318 -28.22 13.95 9.40
C ASN A 318 -28.53 12.89 8.34
N ALA A 319 -27.49 12.29 7.74
CA ALA A 319 -27.64 11.23 6.73
C ALA A 319 -28.29 9.96 7.32
N MET A 320 -27.97 9.58 8.56
CA MET A 320 -28.63 8.46 9.22
C MET A 320 -30.10 8.75 9.53
N VAL A 321 -30.40 9.96 10.01
CA VAL A 321 -31.78 10.40 10.30
C VAL A 321 -32.61 10.43 9.03
N SER A 322 -32.11 11.06 7.96
CA SER A 322 -32.86 11.26 6.72
C SER A 322 -33.07 9.95 5.94
N GLU A 323 -32.05 9.10 5.86
CA GLU A 323 -32.11 7.88 5.04
C GLU A 323 -32.76 6.71 5.80
N TYR A 324 -32.40 6.52 7.07
CA TYR A 324 -32.80 5.32 7.84
C TYR A 324 -33.88 5.62 8.89
N GLY A 325 -34.28 6.89 9.01
CA GLY A 325 -35.25 7.32 10.02
C GLY A 325 -34.74 7.13 11.45
N SER A 326 -33.42 7.16 11.65
CA SER A 326 -32.78 7.11 12.96
C SER A 326 -33.25 8.26 13.85
N ASP A 327 -33.45 7.98 15.13
CA ASP A 327 -33.68 9.02 16.15
C ASP A 327 -32.32 9.42 16.71
N VAL A 328 -32.05 10.73 16.81
CA VAL A 328 -30.76 11.27 17.28
C VAL A 328 -30.38 10.69 18.64
N LYS A 329 -31.35 10.46 19.53
CA LYS A 329 -31.11 9.91 20.86
C LYS A 329 -30.64 8.45 20.86
N ASP A 330 -30.90 7.72 19.78
CA ASP A 330 -30.52 6.31 19.61
C ASP A 330 -29.18 6.17 18.88
N ILE A 331 -28.66 7.25 18.27
CA ILE A 331 -27.37 7.25 17.58
C ILE A 331 -26.24 7.37 18.60
N LEU A 332 -25.43 6.32 18.66
CA LEU A 332 -24.21 6.26 19.46
C LEU A 332 -23.03 6.70 18.60
N VAL A 333 -22.23 7.63 19.12
CA VAL A 333 -21.04 8.15 18.43
C VAL A 333 -19.79 7.87 19.26
N VAL A 334 -18.79 7.28 18.63
CA VAL A 334 -17.50 6.93 19.25
C VAL A 334 -16.36 7.61 18.52
N LEU A 335 -15.57 8.39 19.27
CA LEU A 335 -14.36 9.05 18.78
C LEU A 335 -13.16 8.12 18.99
N GLY A 336 -12.59 7.61 17.91
CA GLY A 336 -11.41 6.73 17.94
C GLY A 336 -10.12 7.43 18.32
N PRO A 337 -8.99 6.69 18.36
CA PRO A 337 -7.67 7.27 18.62
C PRO A 337 -7.32 8.37 17.61
N SER A 338 -6.80 9.49 18.11
CA SER A 338 -6.40 10.66 17.31
C SER A 338 -5.29 11.42 18.04
N VAL A 339 -4.71 12.42 17.37
CA VAL A 339 -3.82 13.37 18.04
C VAL A 339 -4.61 14.14 19.11
N GLY A 340 -3.93 14.48 20.21
CA GLY A 340 -4.52 15.15 21.37
C GLY A 340 -4.04 16.59 21.55
N PRO A 341 -4.63 17.34 22.50
CA PRO A 341 -4.25 18.72 22.78
C PRO A 341 -2.86 18.88 23.40
N CYS A 342 -2.17 17.78 23.69
CA CYS A 342 -0.78 17.79 24.14
C CYS A 342 0.22 18.06 23.00
N CYS A 343 -0.17 17.87 21.74
CA CYS A 343 0.75 17.92 20.61
C CYS A 343 0.15 18.50 19.32
N PHE A 344 -1.18 18.64 19.20
CA PHE A 344 -1.78 19.27 18.03
C PHE A 344 -1.79 20.78 18.15
N THR A 345 -1.18 21.46 17.18
CA THR A 345 -1.12 22.92 17.10
C THR A 345 -1.58 23.41 15.74
N LEU A 346 -2.19 24.58 15.71
CA LEU A 346 -2.56 25.33 14.50
C LEU A 346 -1.98 26.74 14.57
N THR A 347 -2.06 27.53 13.49
CA THR A 347 -1.79 28.96 13.64
C THR A 347 -2.85 29.61 14.52
N GLN A 348 -2.56 30.77 15.11
CA GLN A 348 -3.53 31.50 15.91
C GLN A 348 -4.83 31.79 15.15
N GLU A 349 -4.73 32.16 13.87
CA GLU A 349 -5.87 32.46 13.01
C GLU A 349 -6.77 31.22 12.79
N GLU A 350 -6.15 30.06 12.54
CA GLU A 350 -6.87 28.80 12.35
C GLU A 350 -7.51 28.31 13.68
N ALA A 351 -6.81 28.51 14.80
CA ALA A 351 -7.29 28.14 16.14
C ALA A 351 -8.51 28.97 16.58
N LYS A 352 -8.69 30.19 16.05
CA LYS A 352 -9.82 31.06 16.38
C LYS A 352 -11.17 30.36 16.20
N ALA A 353 -11.34 29.62 15.11
CA ALA A 353 -12.60 28.92 14.85
C ALA A 353 -12.95 27.89 15.95
N PHE A 354 -11.95 27.24 16.54
CA PHE A 354 -12.14 26.34 17.67
C PHE A 354 -12.39 27.10 18.97
N TYR A 355 -11.71 28.23 19.18
CA TYR A 355 -11.94 29.09 20.35
C TYR A 355 -13.37 29.64 20.39
N ASP A 356 -13.91 30.00 19.22
CA ASP A 356 -15.28 30.51 19.08
C ASP A 356 -16.35 29.43 19.37
N ILE A 357 -16.04 28.14 19.14
CA ILE A 357 -16.91 27.01 19.55
C ILE A 357 -16.93 26.88 21.07
N ASP A 358 -15.75 26.83 21.69
CA ASP A 358 -15.57 26.84 23.14
C ASP A 358 -14.13 27.25 23.45
N PRO A 359 -13.90 28.31 24.26
CA PRO A 359 -12.55 28.73 24.67
C PRO A 359 -11.69 27.60 25.24
N GLN A 360 -12.28 26.57 25.85
CA GLN A 360 -11.54 25.40 26.37
C GLN A 360 -10.98 24.50 25.27
N CYS A 361 -11.40 24.64 24.01
CA CYS A 361 -10.81 23.93 22.89
C CYS A 361 -9.41 24.44 22.55
N VAL A 362 -8.98 25.61 23.04
CA VAL A 362 -7.67 26.17 22.68
C VAL A 362 -6.88 26.56 23.93
N ARG A 363 -5.65 26.06 24.02
CA ARG A 363 -4.70 26.43 25.06
C ARG A 363 -3.62 27.34 24.49
N GLN A 364 -3.24 28.35 25.27
CA GLN A 364 -2.26 29.36 24.87
C GLN A 364 -2.71 30.11 23.60
N TYR A 365 -3.94 30.61 23.60
CA TYR A 365 -4.55 31.26 22.43
C TYR A 365 -3.73 32.43 21.86
N GLU A 366 -2.99 33.18 22.70
CA GLU A 366 -2.12 34.28 22.25
C GLU A 366 -0.75 33.83 21.69
N SER A 367 -0.47 32.52 21.67
CA SER A 367 0.74 31.96 21.06
C SER A 367 0.61 31.99 19.53
N PRO A 368 1.72 32.14 18.77
CA PRO A 368 1.67 31.94 17.32
C PRO A 368 1.23 30.53 16.92
N ASN A 369 1.44 29.54 17.80
CA ASN A 369 1.00 28.15 17.59
C ASN A 369 0.24 27.65 18.84
N PRO A 370 -1.05 27.98 19.00
CA PRO A 370 -1.85 27.47 20.11
C PRO A 370 -2.07 25.96 20.00
N TYR A 371 -2.26 25.30 21.14
CA TYR A 371 -2.64 23.89 21.18
C TYR A 371 -4.16 23.75 21.06
N VAL A 372 -4.63 22.85 20.20
CA VAL A 372 -6.05 22.72 19.86
C VAL A 372 -6.59 21.33 20.22
N ASP A 373 -7.71 21.31 20.95
CA ASP A 373 -8.50 20.12 21.27
C ASP A 373 -9.70 20.01 20.33
N PHE A 374 -9.44 19.61 19.07
CA PHE A 374 -10.54 19.39 18.11
C PHE A 374 -11.35 18.12 18.41
N ARG A 375 -10.91 17.24 19.33
CA ARG A 375 -11.74 16.15 19.85
C ARG A 375 -12.87 16.71 20.71
N ARG A 376 -12.56 17.66 21.59
CA ARG A 376 -13.56 18.39 22.36
C ARG A 376 -14.53 19.11 21.43
N ALA A 377 -14.02 19.85 20.44
CA ALA A 377 -14.88 20.53 19.48
C ALA A 377 -15.80 19.56 18.74
N THR A 378 -15.28 18.43 18.25
CA THR A 378 -16.07 17.37 17.59
C THR A 378 -17.18 16.86 18.51
N ARG A 379 -16.89 16.63 19.80
CA ARG A 379 -17.88 16.20 20.79
C ARG A 379 -18.98 17.24 20.97
N LEU A 380 -18.64 18.52 21.18
CA LEU A 380 -19.62 19.58 21.39
C LEU A 380 -20.53 19.76 20.17
N VAL A 381 -19.95 19.69 18.97
CA VAL A 381 -20.70 19.77 17.70
C VAL A 381 -21.74 18.65 17.56
N VAL A 382 -21.47 17.47 18.13
CA VAL A 382 -22.42 16.34 18.12
C VAL A 382 -23.40 16.40 19.29
N GLU A 383 -22.97 16.80 20.49
CA GLU A 383 -23.83 16.84 21.68
C GLU A 383 -24.87 17.96 21.66
N TYR A 384 -24.59 19.08 20.98
CA TYR A 384 -25.51 20.21 20.85
C TYR A 384 -26.38 20.17 19.57
N TYR A 385 -26.27 19.09 18.80
CA TYR A 385 -27.18 18.78 17.68
C TYR A 385 -28.43 18.08 18.23
#